data_AF-A0A1J6HXH8-F1
#
_entry.id   AF-A0A1J6HXH8-F1
#
_cell.length_a   1.000
_cell.length_b   1.000
_cell.length_c   1.000
_cell.angle_alpha   90.00
_cell.angle_beta   90.00
_cell.angle_gamma   90.00
#
_symmetry.space_group_name_H-M   'P 1'
#
loop_
_entity.id
_entity.type
_entity.pdbx_description
1 polymer ?
#
loop_
_entity_poly.entity_id
_entity_poly.type
_entity_poly.pdbx_seq_one_letter_code
_entity_poly.pdbx_strand_id
1 'polypeptide(L)'
;MKPCPKVPADVGEEHKKALLELKNSKARRNATIEEIRIAATGGSNIGGESGTSSCNDALSPKPRGPIYNFINSQARQATLNSKWKKEERKLVCQQIGRFFFSSGIPFNFANDPYYLPMFEGVANFGPGFQPPTMHELRTSILKEEVANINRMLEDYKNS
;
A
#
# COMPACT_ATOMS: atom_id res chain seq x y z
N MET A 1 -24.93 -0.52 20.40
CA MET A 1 -24.57 -1.78 21.11
C MET A 1 -24.51 -1.46 22.60
N LYS A 2 -25.22 -2.22 23.45
CA LYS A 2 -25.13 -2.03 24.91
C LYS A 2 -23.83 -2.67 25.43
N PRO A 3 -23.08 -2.04 26.34
CA PRO A 3 -21.86 -2.62 26.92
C PRO A 3 -22.14 -3.96 27.63
N CYS A 4 -21.21 -4.91 27.55
CA CYS A 4 -21.36 -6.21 28.20
C CYS A 4 -21.31 -6.04 29.73
N PRO A 5 -22.32 -6.52 30.49
CA PRO A 5 -22.37 -6.34 31.93
C PRO A 5 -21.29 -7.12 32.70
N LYS A 6 -20.60 -8.05 32.03
CA LYS A 6 -19.52 -8.86 32.62
C LYS A 6 -18.14 -8.20 32.55
N VAL A 7 -17.97 -7.15 31.74
CA VAL A 7 -16.68 -6.47 31.56
C VAL A 7 -16.67 -5.25 32.49
N PRO A 8 -15.75 -5.18 33.48
CA PRO A 8 -15.57 -3.99 34.29
C PRO A 8 -15.37 -2.75 33.42
N ALA A 9 -15.95 -1.61 33.82
CA ALA A 9 -15.90 -0.39 33.03
C ALA A 9 -14.46 0.04 32.68
N ASP A 10 -13.54 -0.12 33.62
CA ASP A 10 -12.10 0.15 33.50
C ASP A 10 -11.43 -0.64 32.35
N VAL A 11 -11.68 -1.95 32.29
CA VAL A 11 -11.20 -2.82 31.19
C VAL A 11 -11.79 -2.40 29.84
N GLY A 12 -13.05 -1.97 29.85
CA GLY A 12 -13.71 -1.45 28.65
C GLY A 12 -13.12 -0.13 28.14
N GLU A 13 -12.64 0.73 29.04
CA GLU A 13 -11.96 1.98 28.71
C GLU A 13 -10.52 1.76 28.25
N GLU A 14 -9.80 0.86 28.91
CA GLU A 14 -8.44 0.46 28.51
C GLU A 14 -8.44 -0.11 27.08
N HIS A 15 -9.37 -1.00 26.76
CA HIS A 15 -9.51 -1.54 25.41
C HIS A 15 -9.81 -0.46 24.37
N LYS A 16 -10.66 0.53 24.69
CA LYS A 16 -10.93 1.66 23.78
C LYS A 16 -9.67 2.50 23.56
N LYS A 17 -8.90 2.74 24.62
CA LYS A 17 -7.63 3.47 24.56
C LYS A 17 -6.62 2.74 23.69
N ALA A 18 -6.46 1.42 23.87
CA ALA A 18 -5.59 0.57 23.06
C ALA A 18 -6.01 0.57 21.57
N LEU A 19 -7.31 0.51 21.28
CA LEU A 19 -7.80 0.62 19.91
C LEU A 19 -7.52 1.99 19.28
N LEU A 20 -7.63 3.07 20.06
CA LEU A 20 -7.33 4.41 19.60
C LEU A 20 -5.82 4.56 19.32
N GLU A 21 -4.98 4.03 20.18
CA GLU A 21 -3.53 4.01 20.01
C GLU A 21 -3.11 3.21 18.76
N LEU A 22 -3.74 2.05 18.52
CA LEU A 22 -3.53 1.27 17.29
C LEU A 22 -3.94 2.06 16.04
N LYS A 23 -5.05 2.80 16.10
CA LYS A 23 -5.49 3.66 14.98
C LYS A 23 -4.50 4.80 14.73
N ASN A 24 -4.03 5.45 15.79
CA ASN A 24 -3.05 6.54 15.69
C ASN A 24 -1.71 6.01 15.16
N SER A 25 -1.27 4.84 15.61
CA SER A 25 -0.07 4.17 15.10
C SER A 25 -0.17 3.86 13.61
N LYS A 26 -1.32 3.34 13.14
CA LYS A 26 -1.59 3.14 11.71
C LYS A 26 -1.60 4.45 10.92
N ALA A 27 -2.20 5.50 11.47
CA ALA A 27 -2.23 6.82 10.81
C ALA A 27 -0.82 7.40 10.65
N ARG A 28 0.00 7.34 11.71
CA ARG A 28 1.42 7.74 11.67
C ARG A 28 2.19 6.96 10.61
N ARG A 29 2.02 5.63 10.58
CA ARG A 29 2.64 4.77 9.57
C ARG A 29 2.25 5.17 8.14
N ASN A 30 0.96 5.40 7.90
CA ASN A 30 0.48 5.80 6.58
C ASN A 30 1.04 7.17 6.17
N ALA A 31 1.13 8.13 7.10
CA ALA A 31 1.76 9.42 6.85
C ALA A 31 3.24 9.26 6.42
N THR A 32 4.00 8.41 7.11
CA THR A 32 5.40 8.09 6.73
C THR A 32 5.48 7.49 5.32
N ILE A 33 4.53 6.62 4.94
CA ILE A 33 4.50 6.04 3.58
C ILE A 33 4.25 7.13 2.52
N GLU A 34 3.34 8.08 2.77
CA GLU A 34 3.10 9.18 1.83
C GLU A 34 4.30 10.13 1.73
N GLU A 35 4.98 10.43 2.85
CA GLU A 35 6.22 11.22 2.83
C GLU A 35 7.30 10.54 1.98
N ILE A 36 7.47 9.22 2.13
CA ILE A 36 8.42 8.43 1.31
C ILE A 36 8.06 8.53 -0.19
N ARG A 37 6.77 8.45 -0.54
CA ARG A 37 6.32 8.59 -1.93
C ARG A 37 6.63 9.97 -2.52
N ILE A 38 6.43 11.03 -1.73
CA ILE A 38 6.74 12.41 -2.14
C ILE A 38 8.24 12.58 -2.36
N ALA A 39 9.07 12.04 -1.45
CA ALA A 39 10.52 12.09 -1.58
C ALA A 39 11.01 11.34 -2.85
N ALA A 40 10.40 10.20 -3.17
CA ALA A 40 10.74 9.41 -4.37
C ALA A 40 10.34 10.07 -5.70
N THR A 41 9.36 10.99 -5.70
CA THR A 41 8.85 11.65 -6.92
C THR A 41 9.48 13.00 -7.24
N GLY A 42 10.44 13.48 -6.43
CA GLY A 42 11.31 14.61 -6.80
C GLY A 42 10.58 15.79 -7.44
N GLY A 43 9.66 16.45 -6.71
CA GLY A 43 9.16 17.80 -7.00
C GLY A 43 8.76 18.12 -8.45
N SER A 44 8.25 17.14 -9.21
CA SER A 44 7.89 17.34 -10.61
C SER A 44 6.38 17.22 -10.79
N ASN A 45 5.72 18.36 -10.95
CA ASN A 45 4.44 18.43 -11.65
C ASN A 45 4.65 17.91 -13.07
N ILE A 46 4.31 16.64 -13.32
CA ILE A 46 4.18 16.12 -14.68
C ILE A 46 2.75 15.65 -14.84
N GLY A 47 1.95 16.53 -15.47
CA GLY A 47 0.72 16.14 -16.12
C GLY A 47 1.04 15.09 -17.17
N GLY A 48 0.69 13.85 -16.88
CA GLY A 48 0.73 12.74 -17.80
C GLY A 48 -0.69 12.33 -18.15
N GLU A 49 -1.21 12.90 -19.23
CA GLU A 49 -2.45 12.46 -19.85
C GLU A 49 -2.27 11.00 -20.30
N SER A 50 -3.03 10.09 -19.68
CA SER A 50 -3.27 8.76 -20.22
C SER A 50 -4.69 8.34 -19.85
N GLY A 51 -5.53 8.40 -20.89
CA GLY A 51 -6.89 7.89 -21.02
C GLY A 51 -7.52 7.26 -19.78
N THR A 52 -8.15 8.10 -18.95
CA THR A 52 -9.27 7.66 -18.13
C THR A 52 -10.53 8.24 -18.77
N SER A 53 -11.34 7.39 -19.41
CA SER A 53 -12.68 7.74 -19.82
C SER A 53 -13.51 8.04 -18.57
N SER A 54 -13.50 9.30 -18.14
CA SER A 54 -14.38 9.82 -17.11
C SER A 54 -15.74 10.08 -17.74
N CYS A 55 -16.63 9.08 -17.72
CA CYS A 55 -18.05 9.31 -17.92
C CYS A 55 -18.67 9.62 -16.55
N ASN A 56 -18.45 10.84 -16.06
CA ASN A 56 -19.25 11.41 -14.98
C ASN A 56 -20.60 11.88 -15.56
N ASP A 57 -21.43 10.91 -15.96
CA ASP A 57 -22.84 11.15 -16.16
C ASP A 57 -23.57 10.81 -14.87
N ALA A 58 -23.81 11.83 -14.05
CA ALA A 58 -24.71 11.76 -12.91
C ALA A 58 -26.16 11.59 -13.40
N LEU A 59 -26.49 10.40 -13.92
CA LEU A 59 -27.88 10.00 -14.07
C LEU A 59 -28.36 9.38 -12.76
N SER A 60 -29.43 9.98 -12.22
CA SER A 60 -30.19 9.46 -11.09
C SER A 60 -30.55 7.98 -11.29
N PRO A 61 -30.54 7.14 -10.23
CA PRO A 61 -30.86 5.73 -10.37
C PRO A 61 -32.32 5.57 -10.82
N LYS A 62 -32.55 5.15 -12.07
CA LYS A 62 -33.88 4.76 -12.53
C LYS A 62 -34.38 3.57 -11.71
N PRO A 63 -35.67 3.51 -11.34
CA PRO A 63 -36.23 2.41 -10.56
C PRO A 63 -36.08 1.09 -11.33
N ARG A 64 -35.34 0.15 -10.75
CA ARG A 64 -35.00 -1.14 -11.36
C ARG A 64 -36.12 -2.14 -11.06
N GLY A 65 -36.61 -2.82 -12.10
CA GLY A 65 -37.76 -3.73 -12.00
C GLY A 65 -37.47 -5.06 -11.29
N PRO A 66 -38.51 -5.87 -11.02
CA PRO A 66 -38.44 -7.08 -10.19
C PRO A 66 -37.45 -8.14 -10.65
N ILE A 67 -37.13 -8.17 -11.95
CA ILE A 67 -36.21 -9.14 -12.57
C ILE A 67 -34.77 -9.03 -12.03
N TYR A 68 -34.39 -7.87 -11.47
CA TYR A 68 -33.06 -7.63 -10.93
C TYR A 68 -32.83 -8.25 -9.54
N ASN A 69 -33.88 -8.61 -8.82
CA ASN A 69 -33.75 -9.29 -7.53
C ASN A 69 -33.20 -10.71 -7.67
N PHE A 70 -33.45 -11.35 -8.82
CA PHE A 70 -32.96 -12.70 -9.13
C PHE A 70 -31.48 -12.73 -9.52
N ILE A 71 -30.92 -11.59 -9.93
CA ILE A 71 -29.51 -11.47 -10.33
C ILE A 71 -28.60 -11.23 -9.11
N ASN A 72 -29.15 -10.74 -8.00
CA ASN A 72 -28.36 -10.39 -6.79
C ASN A 72 -28.28 -11.52 -5.74
N SER A 73 -28.95 -12.65 -5.96
CA SER A 73 -28.78 -13.85 -5.15
C SER A 73 -27.61 -14.69 -5.66
N GLN A 74 -26.41 -14.40 -5.14
CA GLN A 74 -25.35 -15.39 -4.95
C GLN A 74 -24.81 -16.15 -6.19
N ALA A 75 -24.23 -15.42 -7.14
CA ALA A 75 -22.99 -15.83 -7.81
C ALA A 75 -22.36 -14.63 -8.53
N ARG A 76 -21.43 -13.93 -7.88
CA ARG A 76 -20.51 -13.07 -8.63
C ARG A 76 -19.67 -13.99 -9.51
N GLN A 77 -20.01 -14.11 -10.80
CA GLN A 77 -19.15 -14.82 -11.75
C GLN A 77 -17.76 -14.17 -11.68
N ALA A 78 -16.77 -14.94 -11.24
CA ALA A 78 -15.38 -14.54 -11.37
C ALA A 78 -15.09 -14.42 -12.87
N THR A 79 -15.02 -13.19 -13.38
CA THR A 79 -14.63 -12.92 -14.76
C THR A 79 -13.25 -13.55 -15.00
N LEU A 80 -13.00 -14.09 -16.20
CA LEU A 80 -11.73 -14.72 -16.55
C LEU A 80 -10.52 -13.86 -16.14
N ASN A 81 -10.62 -12.54 -16.33
CA ASN A 81 -9.64 -11.54 -15.88
C ASN A 81 -9.29 -11.62 -14.39
N SER A 82 -10.27 -11.89 -13.52
CA SER A 82 -10.03 -12.03 -12.07
C SER A 82 -9.30 -13.33 -11.72
N LYS A 83 -9.47 -14.40 -12.51
CA LYS A 83 -8.74 -15.67 -12.32
C LYS A 83 -7.29 -15.56 -12.82
N TRP A 84 -7.07 -14.98 -14.00
CA TRP A 84 -5.71 -14.78 -14.54
C TRP A 84 -4.86 -13.87 -13.66
N LYS A 85 -5.40 -12.71 -13.25
CA LYS A 85 -4.70 -11.80 -12.31
C LYS A 85 -4.38 -12.47 -10.96
N LYS A 86 -5.21 -13.43 -10.51
CA LYS A 86 -4.97 -14.18 -9.28
C LYS A 86 -3.81 -15.17 -9.43
N GLU A 87 -3.71 -15.84 -10.57
CA GLU A 87 -2.60 -16.76 -10.84
C GLU A 87 -1.28 -16.00 -11.05
N GLU A 88 -1.29 -14.89 -11.79
CA GLU A 88 -0.12 -14.00 -11.93
C GLU A 88 0.37 -13.49 -10.56
N ARG A 89 -0.55 -13.00 -9.73
CA ARG A 89 -0.23 -12.58 -8.37
C ARG A 89 0.38 -13.71 -7.57
N LYS A 90 -0.16 -14.93 -7.68
CA LYS A 90 0.35 -16.09 -6.94
C LYS A 90 1.78 -16.42 -7.36
N LEU A 91 2.12 -16.37 -8.64
CA LEU A 91 3.47 -16.59 -9.14
C LEU A 91 4.46 -15.54 -8.61
N VAL A 92 4.09 -14.25 -8.69
CA VAL A 92 4.93 -13.16 -8.16
C VAL A 92 5.12 -13.28 -6.65
N CYS A 93 4.04 -13.53 -5.89
CA CYS A 93 4.14 -13.73 -4.45
C CYS A 93 5.00 -14.95 -4.09
N GLN A 94 4.97 -16.03 -4.88
CA GLN A 94 5.84 -17.19 -4.67
C GLN A 94 7.31 -16.84 -4.91
N GLN A 95 7.63 -16.03 -5.93
CA GLN A 95 9.00 -15.57 -6.18
C GLN A 95 9.52 -14.69 -5.05
N ILE A 96 8.71 -13.74 -4.57
CA ILE A 96 9.03 -12.91 -3.40
C ILE A 96 9.24 -13.79 -2.16
N GLY A 97 8.35 -14.75 -1.92
CA GLY A 97 8.49 -15.69 -0.81
C GLY A 97 9.78 -16.50 -0.88
N ARG A 98 10.13 -17.03 -2.06
CA ARG A 98 11.40 -17.76 -2.28
C ARG A 98 12.60 -16.90 -1.94
N PHE A 99 12.62 -15.63 -2.36
CA PHE A 99 13.68 -14.69 -2.02
C PHE A 99 13.81 -14.47 -0.50
N PHE A 100 12.69 -14.29 0.20
CA PHE A 100 12.70 -14.16 1.67
C PHE A 100 13.30 -15.40 2.34
N PHE A 101 12.85 -16.59 1.93
CA PHE A 101 13.30 -17.84 2.53
C PHE A 101 14.75 -18.17 2.22
N SER A 102 15.21 -17.92 0.98
CA SER A 102 16.61 -18.19 0.58
C SER A 102 17.60 -17.22 1.23
N SER A 103 17.18 -15.97 1.44
CA SER A 103 18.04 -14.90 1.97
C SER A 103 17.95 -14.77 3.50
N GLY A 104 17.10 -15.56 4.16
CA GLY A 104 16.91 -15.51 5.61
C GLY A 104 16.24 -14.22 6.11
N ILE A 105 15.40 -13.59 5.29
CA ILE A 105 14.75 -12.31 5.64
C ILE A 105 13.55 -12.59 6.57
N PRO A 106 13.47 -11.96 7.76
CA PRO A 106 12.34 -12.14 8.66
C PRO A 106 11.06 -11.53 8.08
N PHE A 107 9.90 -12.14 8.34
CA PHE A 107 8.61 -11.68 7.81
C PHE A 107 8.22 -10.27 8.26
N ASN A 108 8.76 -9.81 9.39
CA ASN A 108 8.55 -8.45 9.87
C ASN A 108 9.06 -7.39 8.87
N PHE A 109 9.99 -7.74 7.97
CA PHE A 109 10.45 -6.84 6.91
C PHE A 109 9.32 -6.39 5.96
N ALA A 110 8.28 -7.21 5.77
CA ALA A 110 7.11 -6.80 5.00
C ALA A 110 6.29 -5.68 5.68
N ASN A 111 6.52 -5.45 6.97
CA ASN A 111 5.98 -4.33 7.72
C ASN A 111 6.95 -3.14 7.76
N ASP A 112 8.02 -3.13 6.98
CA ASP A 112 8.85 -1.93 6.86
C ASP A 112 8.11 -0.83 6.06
N PRO A 113 8.20 0.46 6.42
CA PRO A 113 7.53 1.53 5.68
C PRO A 113 8.03 1.67 4.23
N TYR A 114 9.25 1.25 3.92
CA TYR A 114 9.83 1.30 2.57
C TYR A 114 9.44 0.07 1.72
N TYR A 115 8.89 -0.99 2.32
CA TYR A 115 8.53 -2.23 1.63
C TYR A 115 7.48 -2.01 0.52
N LEU A 116 6.40 -1.28 0.82
CA LEU A 116 5.34 -1.00 -0.16
C LEU A 116 5.79 0.00 -1.23
N PRO A 117 6.39 1.16 -0.88
CA PRO A 117 6.93 2.11 -1.86
C PRO A 117 7.93 1.47 -2.84
N MET A 118 8.75 0.51 -2.39
CA MET A 118 9.67 -0.23 -3.27
C MET A 118 8.91 -0.94 -4.41
N PHE A 119 7.89 -1.75 -4.09
CA PHE A 119 7.11 -2.45 -5.12
C PHE A 119 6.24 -1.51 -5.95
N GLU A 120 5.71 -0.44 -5.36
CA GLU A 120 4.98 0.59 -6.10
C GLU A 120 5.88 1.29 -7.12
N GLY A 121 7.11 1.66 -6.75
CA GLY A 121 8.09 2.23 -7.67
C GLY A 121 8.41 1.30 -8.84
N VAL A 122 8.63 0.01 -8.57
CA VAL A 122 8.87 -1.00 -9.61
C VAL A 122 7.64 -1.18 -10.52
N ALA A 123 6.43 -1.23 -9.95
CA ALA A 123 5.19 -1.37 -10.70
C ALA A 123 4.90 -0.13 -11.57
N ASN A 124 5.20 1.07 -11.07
CA ASN A 124 5.02 2.34 -11.77
C ASN A 124 6.02 2.51 -12.91
N PHE A 125 7.26 2.02 -12.77
CA PHE A 125 8.22 1.98 -13.88
C PHE A 125 7.71 1.09 -15.01
N GLY A 126 7.15 -0.08 -14.66
CA GLY A 126 6.57 -1.03 -15.60
C GLY A 126 7.60 -2.00 -16.22
N PRO A 127 7.23 -2.68 -17.31
CA PRO A 127 8.10 -3.65 -17.97
C PRO A 127 9.44 -3.03 -18.41
N GLY A 128 10.54 -3.74 -18.18
CA GLY A 128 11.89 -3.28 -18.53
C GLY A 128 12.68 -2.72 -17.35
N PHE A 129 12.07 -2.58 -16.16
CA PHE A 129 12.81 -2.28 -14.95
C PHE A 129 13.88 -3.34 -14.69
N GLN A 130 15.12 -2.89 -14.49
CA GLN A 130 16.21 -3.75 -14.06
C GLN A 130 16.46 -3.51 -12.56
N PRO A 131 16.38 -4.56 -11.72
CA PRO A 131 16.76 -4.45 -10.33
C PRO A 131 18.20 -3.94 -10.17
N PRO A 132 18.49 -3.14 -9.14
CA PRO A 132 19.82 -2.59 -8.95
C PRO A 132 20.85 -3.70 -8.69
N THR A 133 22.03 -3.52 -9.27
CA THR A 133 23.15 -4.45 -9.10
C THR A 133 23.81 -4.28 -7.73
N MET A 134 24.58 -5.29 -7.30
CA MET A 134 25.36 -5.21 -6.05
C MET A 134 26.32 -4.00 -6.06
N HIS A 135 26.91 -3.68 -7.21
CA HIS A 135 27.83 -2.55 -7.32
C HIS A 135 27.12 -1.20 -7.19
N GLU A 136 25.96 -1.02 -7.82
CA GLU A 136 25.17 0.21 -7.66
C GLU A 136 24.70 0.38 -6.21
N LEU A 137 24.19 -0.70 -5.59
CA LEU A 137 23.74 -0.69 -4.21
C LEU A 137 24.84 -0.24 -3.25
N ARG A 138 26.07 -0.75 -3.40
CA ARG A 138 27.18 -0.41 -2.49
C ARG A 138 27.85 0.94 -2.79
N THR A 139 27.57 1.57 -3.94
CA THR A 139 28.28 2.77 -4.38
C THR A 139 27.37 3.97 -4.58
N SER A 140 26.69 4.10 -5.72
CA SER A 140 25.89 5.27 -6.07
C SER A 140 24.67 5.38 -5.16
N ILE A 141 23.89 4.32 -5.04
CA ILE A 141 22.64 4.31 -4.27
C ILE A 141 22.93 4.58 -2.79
N LEU A 142 23.96 3.93 -2.22
CA LEU A 142 24.35 4.19 -0.83
C LEU A 142 24.78 5.64 -0.60
N LYS A 143 25.53 6.24 -1.54
CA LYS A 143 25.94 7.65 -1.43
C LYS A 143 24.75 8.60 -1.48
N GLU A 144 23.80 8.34 -2.38
CA GLU A 144 22.57 9.14 -2.49
C GLU A 144 21.71 9.04 -1.23
N GLU A 145 21.55 7.84 -0.67
CA GLU A 145 20.79 7.63 0.56
C GLU A 145 21.43 8.34 1.76
N VAL A 146 22.76 8.26 1.88
CA VAL A 146 23.50 9.01 2.92
C VAL A 146 23.28 10.51 2.78
N ALA A 147 23.32 11.04 1.56
CA ALA A 147 23.06 12.47 1.32
C ALA A 147 21.60 12.84 1.66
N ASN A 148 20.65 11.97 1.36
CA ASN A 148 19.24 12.19 1.67
C ASN A 148 18.98 12.23 3.18
N ILE A 149 19.54 11.26 3.92
CA ILE A 149 19.45 11.23 5.39
C ILE A 149 20.09 12.46 6.01
N ASN A 150 21.25 12.89 5.52
CA ASN A 150 21.91 14.11 6.03
C ASN A 150 21.06 15.35 5.80
N ARG A 151 20.42 15.49 4.63
CA ARG A 151 19.49 16.59 4.35
C ARG A 151 18.31 16.58 5.33
N MET A 152 17.67 15.42 5.52
CA MET A 152 16.58 15.29 6.48
C MET A 152 17.05 15.68 7.90
N LEU A 153 18.24 15.25 8.31
CA LEU A 153 18.81 15.62 9.62
C LEU A 153 19.08 17.12 9.75
N GLU A 154 19.53 17.79 8.69
CA GLU A 154 19.71 19.24 8.67
C GLU A 154 18.36 19.96 8.79
N ASP A 155 17.35 19.51 8.06
CA ASP A 155 15.98 20.05 8.15
C ASP A 155 15.43 19.92 9.57
N TYR A 156 15.65 18.77 10.23
CA TYR A 156 15.27 18.56 11.62
C TYR A 156 16.07 19.40 12.63
N LYS A 157 17.33 19.74 12.34
CA LYS A 157 18.14 20.60 13.22
C LYS A 157 17.78 22.08 13.08
N ASN A 158 17.33 22.47 11.89
CA ASN A 158 17.00 23.85 11.55
C ASN A 158 15.51 24.19 11.78
N SER A 159 14.67 23.18 12.02
CA SER A 159 13.25 23.33 12.38
C SER A 159 13.04 23.44 13.88
#